data_AF-A0A3N5ZGR3-F1
#
_entry.id   AF-A0A3N5ZGR3-F1
#
_cell.length_a   1.000
_cell.length_b   1.000
_cell.length_c   1.000
_cell.angle_alpha   90.00
_cell.angle_beta   90.00
_cell.angle_gamma   90.00
#
_symmetry.space_group_name_H-M   'P 1'
#
loop_
_entity.id
_entity.type
_entity.pdbx_description
1 polymer ?
#
loop_
_entity_poly.entity_id
_entity_poly.type
_entity_poly.pdbx_seq_one_letter_code
_entity_poly.pdbx_strand_id
1 'polypeptide(L)' 'MKAALAEAEKAYEKQEVPVGAVVVYKDTIIA' A
#
# COMPACT_ATOMS: atom_id res chain seq x y z
N MET A 1 4.65 -6.57 -5.28
CA MET A 1 4.86 -6.03 -3.91
C MET A 1 5.25 -4.54 -3.86
N LYS A 2 5.78 -3.94 -4.94
CA LYS A 2 6.07 -2.48 -4.98
C LYS A 2 4.85 -1.58 -4.68
N ALA A 3 3.64 -2.01 -5.07
CA ALA A 3 2.41 -1.27 -4.80
C ALA A 3 2.12 -1.09 -3.29
N ALA A 4 2.36 -2.12 -2.46
CA ALA A 4 2.17 -2.01 -1.01
C ALA A 4 3.17 -1.06 -0.35
N LEU A 5 4.41 -1.00 -0.88
CA LEU A 5 5.42 -0.06 -0.40
C LEU A 5 5.05 1.40 -0.73
N ALA A 6 4.43 1.64 -1.89
CA ALA A 6 3.93 2.97 -2.25
C ALA A 6 2.79 3.43 -1.32
N GLU A 7 1.92 2.51 -0.88
CA GLU A 7 0.90 2.84 0.15
C GLU A 7 1.53 3.14 1.52
N ALA A 8 2.58 2.41 1.89
CA ALA A 8 3.33 2.67 3.12
C ALA A 8 4.04 4.05 3.08
N GLU A 9 4.57 4.46 1.92
CA GLU A 9 5.20 5.77 1.73
C GLU A 9 4.18 6.91 1.90
N LYS A 10 2.96 6.76 1.37
CA LYS A 10 1.87 7.73 1.60
C LYS A 10 1.49 7.87 3.07
N ALA A 11 1.46 6.75 3.81
CA ALA A 11 1.19 6.78 5.25
C ALA A 11 2.32 7.50 6.01
N TYR A 12 3.57 7.30 5.60
CA TYR A 12 4.73 8.02 6.14
C TYR A 12 4.64 9.54 5.90
N GLU A 13 4.27 9.98 4.69
CA GLU A 13 4.08 11.40 4.35
C GLU A 13 2.99 12.07 5.20
N LYS A 14 1.96 11.30 5.57
CA LYS A 14 0.87 11.77 6.45
C LYS A 14 1.22 11.74 7.94
N GLN A 15 2.46 11.38 8.29
CA GLN A 15 2.92 11.20 9.67
C GLN A 15 2.14 10.10 10.41
N GLU A 16 1.61 9.12 9.68
CA GLU A 16 0.97 7.92 10.22
C GLU A 16 1.99 6.77 10.33
N VAL A 17 1.59 5.66 10.97
CA VAL A 17 2.44 4.46 11.03
C VAL A 17 2.60 3.92 9.59
N PRO A 18 3.83 3.72 9.08
CA PRO A 18 4.08 3.46 7.66
C PRO A 18 3.80 1.99 7.29
N VAL A 19 2.53 1.62 7.30
CA VAL A 19 2.04 0.29 6.94
C VAL A 19 1.13 0.42 5.73
N GLY A 20 1.50 -0.25 4.65
CA GLY A 20 0.70 -0.34 3.43
C GLY A 20 0.23 -1.78 3.21
N ALA A 21 -1.00 -1.95 2.76
CA ALA A 21 -1.55 -3.23 2.34
C ALA A 21 -2.19 -3.07 0.97
N VAL A 22 -2.14 -4.13 0.16
CA VAL A 22 -2.88 -4.21 -1.10
C VAL A 22 -3.56 -5.57 -1.20
N VAL A 23 -4.81 -5.59 -1.67
CA VAL A 23 -5.60 -6.79 -1.92
C VAL A 23 -5.58 -7.07 -3.42
N VAL A 24 -5.19 -8.29 -3.78
CA VAL A 24 -5.07 -8.70 -5.19
C VAL A 24 -6.04 -9.85 -5.46
N TYR A 25 -6.81 -9.72 -6.55
CA TYR A 25 -7.65 -10.80 -7.07
C TYR A 25 -7.37 -10.97 -8.57
N LYS A 26 -6.98 -12.18 -8.99
CA LYS A 26 -6.63 -12.51 -10.39
C LYS A 26 -5.68 -11.47 -11.01
N ASP A 27 -4.54 -11.25 -10.36
CA ASP A 27 -3.49 -10.32 -10.80
C ASP A 27 -3.90 -8.85 -10.88
N THR A 28 -5.09 -8.50 -10.40
CA THR A 28 -5.62 -7.13 -10.37
C THR A 28 -5.66 -6.64 -8.91
N ILE A 29 -5.11 -5.46 -8.66
CA ILE A 29 -5.22 -4.79 -7.36
C ILE A 29 -6.63 -4.25 -7.22
N ILE A 30 -7.32 -4.63 -6.15
CA ILE A 30 -8.71 -4.25 -5.88
C ILE A 30 -8.87 -3.37 -4.63
N ALA A 31 -7.84 -3.28 -3.78
CA ALA A 31 -7.75 -2.37 -2.65
C ALA A 31 -6.29 -2.16 -2.25
#